data_AF-A0A962B3H9-F1
#
_entry.id   AF-A0A962B3H9-F1
#
_cell.length_a   1.000
_cell.length_b   1.000
_cell.length_c   1.000
_cell.angle_alpha   90.00
_cell.angle_beta   90.00
_cell.angle_gamma   90.00
#
_symmetry.space_group_name_H-M   'P 1'
#
loop_
_entity.id
_entity.type
_entity.pdbx_description
1 polymer ?
#
loop_
_entity_poly.entity_id
_entity_poly.type
_entity_poly.pdbx_seq_one_letter_code
_entity_poly.pdbx_strand_id
1 'polypeptide(L)'
;YQQPWYDTTWLHRPEVHGGEVCAGLVSGMMAPHSPAASRHETLWMYKSGGPGVFKGDLHFYRVDGDLRDVTPEIDTRRCPLYLLTGEYDFSCSPADTERTAAKIAGVEPVTMRGLGHFPMSEDPERFRSYVLPVLDRIRGV
;
A
#
# COMPACT_ATOMS: atom_id res chain seq x y z
N TYR A 1 -4.69 11.14 8.39
CA TYR A 1 -3.48 11.43 9.17
C TYR A 1 -3.13 10.21 10.00
N GLN A 2 -1.90 9.71 9.86
CA GLN A 2 -1.39 8.57 10.60
C GLN A 2 0.01 8.91 11.12
N GLN A 3 0.20 8.80 12.42
CA GLN A 3 1.51 9.00 13.04
C GLN A 3 2.49 7.90 12.58
N PRO A 4 3.74 8.24 12.26
CA PRO A 4 4.77 7.23 12.03
C PRO A 4 4.91 6.32 13.26
N TRP A 5 5.00 5.01 13.04
CA TRP A 5 5.26 4.00 14.09
C TRP A 5 6.76 3.77 14.31
N TYR A 6 7.61 4.65 13.77
CA TYR A 6 9.07 4.61 13.85
C TYR A 6 9.63 6.03 13.69
N ASP A 7 10.90 6.22 14.06
CA ASP A 7 11.62 7.48 13.85
C ASP A 7 12.01 7.62 12.36
N THR A 8 11.36 8.55 11.65
CA THR A 8 11.52 8.75 10.20
C THR A 8 12.90 9.27 9.80
N THR A 9 13.70 9.74 10.75
CA THR A 9 15.06 10.19 10.44
C THR A 9 15.97 9.03 10.07
N TRP A 10 15.69 7.80 10.52
CA TRP A 10 16.46 6.59 10.18
C TRP A 10 16.44 6.24 8.69
N LEU A 11 15.45 6.75 7.94
CA LEU A 11 15.34 6.55 6.50
C LEU A 11 16.42 7.30 5.71
N HIS A 12 17.08 8.28 6.33
CA HIS A 12 18.16 9.04 5.73
C HIS A 12 19.06 9.65 6.81
N ARG A 13 19.88 8.79 7.43
CA ARG A 13 20.90 9.14 8.43
C ARG A 13 22.27 8.65 7.93
N PRO A 14 23.35 9.44 8.05
CA PRO A 14 24.68 9.03 7.58
C PRO A 14 25.24 7.77 8.23
N GLU A 15 24.82 7.45 9.46
CA GLU A 15 25.38 6.37 10.28
C GLU A 15 24.70 5.01 10.06
N VAL A 16 23.66 4.95 9.23
CA VAL A 16 22.86 3.75 9.00
C VAL A 16 22.69 3.47 7.51
N HIS A 17 22.59 2.19 7.16
CA HIS A 17 22.32 1.81 5.78
C HIS A 17 20.85 2.06 5.44
N GLY A 18 20.54 3.22 4.85
CA GLY A 18 19.17 3.65 4.54
C GLY A 18 18.32 2.58 3.83
N GLY A 19 18.86 1.92 2.80
CA GLY A 19 18.14 0.86 2.09
C GLY A 19 17.77 -0.36 2.95
N GLU A 20 18.60 -0.76 3.91
CA GLU A 20 18.32 -1.88 4.82
C GLU A 20 17.26 -1.47 5.85
N VAL A 21 17.30 -0.22 6.32
CA VAL A 21 16.26 0.35 7.19
C VAL A 21 14.91 0.39 6.45
N CYS A 22 14.89 0.90 5.22
CA CYS A 22 13.69 0.92 4.38
C CYS A 22 13.12 -0.48 4.22
N ALA A 23 13.95 -1.45 3.81
CA ALA A 23 13.55 -2.84 3.66
C ALA A 23 13.04 -3.45 4.97
N GLY A 24 13.73 -3.22 6.09
CA GLY A 24 13.30 -3.69 7.41
C GLY A 24 11.91 -3.18 7.79
N LEU A 25 11.65 -1.89 7.58
CA LEU A 25 10.35 -1.27 7.85
C LEU A 25 9.24 -1.86 6.99
N VAL A 26 9.45 -1.94 5.68
CA VAL A 26 8.41 -2.45 4.77
C VAL A 26 8.18 -3.94 4.94
N SER A 27 9.17 -4.69 5.42
CA SER A 27 9.08 -6.13 5.63
C SER A 27 8.02 -6.54 6.65
N GLY A 28 7.72 -5.65 7.61
CA GLY A 28 6.66 -5.88 8.59
C GLY A 28 5.25 -5.77 8.00
N MET A 29 5.10 -5.06 6.88
CA MET A 29 3.81 -4.79 6.23
C MET A 29 3.44 -5.86 5.20
N MET A 30 4.31 -6.85 5.01
CA MET A 30 4.09 -7.96 4.08
C MET A 30 3.33 -9.08 4.75
N ALA A 31 2.57 -9.86 3.99
CA ALA A 31 1.91 -11.03 4.56
C ALA A 31 2.94 -12.08 5.04
N PRO A 32 2.73 -12.72 6.21
CA PRO A 32 3.67 -13.71 6.75
C PRO A 32 3.77 -14.98 5.89
N HIS A 33 2.80 -15.19 4.98
CA HIS A 33 2.71 -16.35 4.11
C HIS A 33 3.12 -16.08 2.65
N SER A 34 3.58 -14.86 2.35
CA SER A 34 4.05 -14.51 1.00
C SER A 34 5.18 -15.45 0.55
N PRO A 35 5.18 -15.92 -0.71
CA PRO A 35 6.26 -16.71 -1.26
C PRO A 35 7.62 -16.08 -1.04
N ALA A 36 8.58 -16.86 -0.54
CA ALA A 36 9.89 -16.34 -0.11
C ALA A 36 10.63 -15.60 -1.23
N ALA A 37 10.60 -16.11 -2.46
CA ALA A 37 11.24 -15.48 -3.61
C ALA A 37 10.69 -14.07 -3.88
N SER A 38 9.37 -13.96 -4.04
CA SER A 38 8.63 -12.71 -4.26
C SER A 38 8.81 -11.72 -3.11
N ARG A 39 8.82 -12.23 -1.87
CA ARG A 39 9.10 -11.44 -0.68
C ARG A 39 10.50 -10.83 -0.72
N HIS A 40 11.52 -11.65 -1.00
CA HIS A 40 12.91 -11.18 -1.07
C HIS A 40 13.15 -10.22 -2.23
N GLU A 41 12.51 -10.44 -3.38
CA GLU A 41 12.55 -9.51 -4.51
C GLU A 41 11.95 -8.15 -4.14
N THR A 42 10.79 -8.13 -3.47
CA THR A 42 10.17 -6.89 -2.98
C THR A 42 11.11 -6.13 -2.04
N LEU A 43 11.72 -6.82 -1.07
CA LEU A 43 12.68 -6.19 -0.16
C LEU A 43 13.93 -5.71 -0.87
N TRP A 44 14.41 -6.43 -1.88
CA TRP A 44 15.56 -6.02 -2.67
C TRP A 44 15.33 -4.69 -3.39
N MET A 45 14.12 -4.46 -3.92
CA MET A 45 13.74 -3.18 -4.52
C MET A 45 13.88 -2.01 -3.54
N TYR A 46 13.44 -2.19 -2.29
CA TYR A 46 13.60 -1.17 -1.25
C TYR A 46 15.05 -0.96 -0.81
N LYS A 47 15.88 -2.00 -0.83
CA LYS A 47 17.32 -1.87 -0.57
C LYS A 47 18.05 -1.09 -1.66
N SER A 48 17.55 -1.18 -2.90
CA SER A 48 18.17 -0.60 -4.09
C SER A 48 17.77 0.84 -4.38
N GLY A 49 16.88 1.44 -3.57
CA GLY A 49 16.42 2.81 -3.75
C GLY A 49 17.51 3.86 -3.48
N GLY A 50 17.40 5.02 -4.13
CA GLY A 50 18.30 6.15 -3.89
C GLY A 50 18.19 6.70 -2.46
N PRO A 51 19.29 7.18 -1.84
CA PRO A 51 19.26 7.75 -0.50
C PRO A 51 18.22 8.87 -0.37
N GLY A 52 17.40 8.81 0.68
CA GLY A 52 16.37 9.83 0.96
C GLY A 52 15.11 9.77 0.09
N VAL A 53 15.08 9.00 -1.00
CA VAL A 53 13.90 8.90 -1.89
C VAL A 53 12.68 8.37 -1.13
N PHE A 54 12.83 7.24 -0.42
CA PHE A 54 11.73 6.67 0.36
C PHE A 54 11.26 7.59 1.50
N LYS A 55 12.18 8.35 2.10
CA LYS A 55 11.83 9.37 3.10
C LYS A 55 10.95 10.48 2.50
N GLY A 56 11.29 10.93 1.29
CA GLY A 56 10.51 11.92 0.55
C GLY A 56 9.12 11.41 0.18
N ASP A 57 9.03 10.18 -0.31
CA ASP A 57 7.75 9.52 -0.62
C ASP A 57 6.82 9.46 0.61
N LEU A 58 7.36 9.07 1.77
CA LEU A 58 6.61 9.04 3.02
C LEU A 58 6.27 10.43 3.57
N HIS A 59 7.06 11.47 3.24
CA HIS A 59 6.71 12.84 3.57
C HIS A 59 5.46 13.28 2.79
N PHE A 60 5.43 13.03 1.48
CA PHE A 60 4.26 13.29 0.65
C PHE A 60 3.04 12.54 1.20
N TYR A 61 3.16 11.23 1.47
CA TYR A 61 2.06 10.42 1.99
C TYR A 61 1.47 10.95 3.32
N ARG A 62 2.29 11.53 4.21
CA ARG A 62 1.85 11.89 5.57
C ARG A 62 1.57 13.37 5.80
N VAL A 63 2.23 14.25 5.06
CA VAL A 63 2.24 15.69 5.30
C VAL A 63 1.57 16.43 4.16
N ASP A 64 2.10 16.28 2.93
CA ASP A 64 1.64 17.09 1.79
C ASP A 64 0.38 16.52 1.13
N GLY A 65 0.25 15.19 1.09
CA GLY A 65 -0.79 14.43 0.39
C GLY A 65 -2.08 14.25 1.18
N ASP A 66 -2.51 15.26 1.95
CA ASP A 66 -3.78 15.18 2.67
C ASP A 66 -4.97 15.43 1.73
N LEU A 67 -5.52 14.33 1.21
CA LEU A 67 -6.63 14.37 0.25
C LEU A 67 -8.02 14.26 0.91
N ARG A 68 -8.12 14.36 2.24
CA ARG A 68 -9.38 14.09 2.95
C ARG A 68 -10.53 14.97 2.53
N ASP A 69 -10.25 16.23 2.19
CA ASP A 69 -11.27 17.21 1.82
C ASP A 69 -11.77 17.05 0.39
N VAL A 70 -10.94 16.49 -0.50
CA VAL A 70 -11.28 16.26 -1.93
C VAL A 70 -11.72 14.83 -2.22
N THR A 71 -11.46 13.89 -1.32
CA THR A 71 -11.87 12.48 -1.46
C THR A 71 -13.37 12.32 -1.75
N PRO A 72 -14.30 13.07 -1.08
CA PRO A 72 -15.73 12.98 -1.36
C PRO A 72 -16.14 13.48 -2.74
N GLU A 73 -15.27 14.21 -3.46
CA GLU A 73 -15.56 14.75 -4.80
C GLU A 73 -15.42 13.70 -5.92
N ILE A 74 -14.94 12.49 -5.59
CA ILE A 74 -14.78 11.39 -6.55
C ILE A 74 -16.16 10.94 -7.08
N ASP A 75 -16.40 11.14 -8.38
CA ASP A 75 -17.61 10.65 -9.07
C ASP A 75 -17.37 9.29 -9.74
N THR A 76 -17.81 8.23 -9.07
CA THR A 76 -17.68 6.84 -9.54
C THR A 76 -18.46 6.50 -10.80
N ARG A 77 -19.43 7.35 -11.19
CA ARG A 77 -20.19 7.18 -12.44
C ARG A 77 -19.39 7.66 -13.65
N ARG A 78 -18.43 8.57 -13.45
CA ARG A 78 -17.51 9.04 -14.49
C ARG A 78 -16.30 8.12 -14.61
N CYS A 79 -15.79 7.64 -13.47
CA CYS A 79 -14.66 6.73 -13.41
C CYS A 79 -14.88 5.74 -12.24
N PRO A 80 -15.19 4.46 -12.52
CA PRO A 80 -15.37 3.46 -11.48
C PRO A 80 -14.12 3.36 -10.58
N LEU A 81 -14.32 3.36 -9.27
CA LEU A 81 -13.25 3.23 -8.28
C LEU A 81 -13.38 1.90 -7.54
N TYR A 82 -12.27 1.16 -7.46
CA TYR A 82 -12.16 -0.08 -6.73
C TYR A 82 -11.06 0.05 -5.67
N LEU A 83 -11.38 -0.22 -4.41
CA LEU A 83 -10.43 -0.15 -3.31
C LEU A 83 -10.12 -1.55 -2.81
N LEU A 84 -8.86 -1.97 -2.97
CA LEU A 84 -8.37 -3.29 -2.56
C LEU A 84 -7.24 -3.10 -1.55
N THR A 85 -7.34 -3.73 -0.38
CA THR A 85 -6.38 -3.54 0.72
C THR A 85 -5.95 -4.87 1.33
N GLY A 86 -4.66 -5.07 1.54
CA GLY A 86 -4.15 -6.27 2.18
C GLY A 86 -4.59 -6.39 3.64
N GLU A 87 -4.93 -7.61 4.06
CA GLU A 87 -5.25 -7.94 5.47
C GLU A 87 -4.10 -7.59 6.44
N TYR A 88 -2.85 -7.74 6.01
CA TYR A 88 -1.64 -7.54 6.83
C TYR A 88 -1.01 -6.15 6.65
N ASP A 89 -1.62 -5.26 5.87
CA ASP A 89 -1.13 -3.90 5.70
C ASP A 89 -1.52 -3.03 6.90
N PHE A 90 -0.61 -2.82 7.85
CA PHE A 90 -0.89 -1.91 8.96
C PHE A 90 -0.61 -0.43 8.63
N SER A 91 0.01 -0.14 7.47
CA SER A 91 0.26 1.24 7.05
C SER A 91 -0.98 1.88 6.46
N CYS A 92 -1.78 1.10 5.74
CA CYS A 92 -3.10 1.41 5.24
C CYS A 92 -4.02 0.24 5.60
N SER A 93 -4.55 0.25 6.81
CA SER A 93 -5.33 -0.87 7.33
C SER A 93 -6.66 -1.06 6.58
N PRO A 94 -7.24 -2.28 6.59
CA PRO A 94 -8.59 -2.50 6.08
C PRO A 94 -9.61 -1.49 6.63
N ALA A 95 -9.49 -1.14 7.92
CA ALA A 95 -10.33 -0.13 8.55
C ALA A 95 -10.10 1.30 7.99
N ASP A 96 -8.88 1.63 7.54
CA ASP A 96 -8.59 2.91 6.88
C ASP A 96 -9.27 2.99 5.51
N THR A 97 -9.25 1.89 4.76
CA THR A 97 -9.92 1.76 3.47
C THR A 97 -11.44 1.82 3.63
N GLU A 98 -12.02 1.12 4.61
CA GLU A 98 -13.45 1.19 4.92
C GLU A 98 -13.90 2.63 5.23
N ARG A 99 -13.15 3.34 6.07
CA ARG A 99 -13.43 4.76 6.38
C ARG A 99 -13.31 5.67 5.16
N THR A 100 -12.43 5.35 4.23
CA THR A 100 -12.28 6.10 2.97
C THR A 100 -13.44 5.80 2.02
N ALA A 101 -13.79 4.53 1.84
CA ALA A 101 -14.90 4.09 1.00
C ALA A 101 -16.24 4.67 1.47
N ALA A 102 -16.47 4.76 2.79
CA ALA A 102 -17.68 5.35 3.36
C ALA A 102 -17.93 6.82 2.95
N LYS A 103 -16.91 7.51 2.45
CA LYS A 103 -17.00 8.90 1.98
C LYS A 103 -17.22 9.02 0.47
N ILE A 104 -17.14 7.93 -0.27
CA ILE A 104 -17.20 7.91 -1.73
C ILE A 104 -18.42 7.09 -2.16
N ALA A 105 -19.37 7.74 -2.83
CA ALA A 105 -20.58 7.06 -3.28
C ALA A 105 -20.26 5.97 -4.31
N GLY A 106 -20.83 4.78 -4.14
CA GLY A 106 -20.72 3.67 -5.11
C GLY A 106 -19.42 2.87 -5.03
N VAL A 107 -18.64 3.00 -3.95
CA VAL A 107 -17.43 2.21 -3.71
C VAL A 107 -17.70 1.13 -2.66
N GLU A 108 -17.35 -0.11 -2.98
CA GLU A 108 -17.28 -1.20 -2.02
C GLU A 108 -15.81 -1.60 -1.81
N PRO A 109 -15.26 -1.46 -0.58
CA PRO A 109 -13.89 -1.84 -0.31
C PRO A 109 -13.75 -3.36 -0.21
N VAL A 110 -12.61 -3.89 -0.65
CA VAL A 110 -12.29 -5.32 -0.60
C VAL A 110 -11.01 -5.53 0.20
N THR A 111 -11.10 -6.29 1.29
CA THR A 111 -9.92 -6.79 1.99
C THR A 111 -9.39 -8.05 1.30
N MET A 112 -8.15 -7.97 0.84
CA MET A 112 -7.41 -9.07 0.25
C MET A 112 -6.79 -9.94 1.34
N ARG A 113 -7.49 -11.03 1.69
CA ARG A 113 -7.05 -11.98 2.71
C ARG A 113 -5.75 -12.68 2.34
N GLY A 114 -4.84 -12.77 3.29
CA GLY A 114 -3.51 -13.36 3.09
C GLY A 114 -2.52 -12.47 2.34
N LEU A 115 -2.86 -11.20 2.08
CA LEU A 115 -1.99 -10.22 1.44
C LEU A 115 -1.70 -9.05 2.40
N GLY A 116 -0.56 -8.40 2.20
CA GLY A 116 -0.11 -7.21 2.92
C GLY A 116 -0.08 -5.98 2.00
N HIS A 117 0.87 -5.09 2.24
CA HIS A 117 0.97 -3.79 1.58
C HIS A 117 1.40 -3.87 0.10
N PHE A 118 2.05 -4.96 -0.30
CA PHE A 118 2.63 -5.11 -1.64
C PHE A 118 2.01 -6.28 -2.41
N PRO A 119 0.68 -6.36 -2.52
CA PRO A 119 0.01 -7.57 -2.97
C PRO A 119 0.49 -8.04 -4.35
N MET A 120 0.72 -7.09 -5.26
CA MET A 120 1.17 -7.36 -6.63
C MET A 120 2.58 -7.94 -6.74
N SER A 121 3.47 -7.66 -5.79
CA SER A 121 4.87 -8.12 -5.83
C SER A 121 5.18 -9.17 -4.78
N GLU A 122 4.46 -9.21 -3.65
CA GLU A 122 4.71 -10.15 -2.58
C GLU A 122 4.07 -11.52 -2.81
N ASP A 123 2.89 -11.57 -3.43
CA ASP A 123 2.19 -12.80 -3.82
C ASP A 123 1.33 -12.52 -5.07
N PRO A 124 1.96 -12.48 -6.26
CA PRO A 124 1.30 -12.10 -7.51
C PRO A 124 0.16 -13.05 -7.90
N GLU A 125 0.27 -14.34 -7.57
CA GLU A 125 -0.77 -15.34 -7.87
C GLU A 125 -2.03 -15.08 -7.05
N ARG A 126 -1.89 -14.84 -5.74
CA ARG A 126 -3.02 -14.49 -4.90
C ARG A 126 -3.61 -13.14 -5.27
N PHE A 127 -2.79 -12.11 -5.52
CA PHE A 127 -3.27 -10.82 -5.98
C PHE A 127 -4.07 -10.92 -7.29
N ARG A 128 -3.60 -11.76 -8.22
CA ARG A 128 -4.30 -12.03 -9.48
C ARG A 128 -5.74 -12.49 -9.24
N SER A 129 -5.99 -13.33 -8.23
CA SER A 129 -7.35 -13.80 -7.90
C SER A 129 -8.30 -12.69 -7.47
N TYR A 130 -7.78 -11.57 -6.92
CA TYR A 130 -8.59 -10.41 -6.52
C TYR A 130 -8.75 -9.38 -7.64
N VAL A 131 -7.72 -9.17 -8.48
CA VAL A 131 -7.76 -8.15 -9.53
C VAL A 131 -8.52 -8.61 -10.77
N LEU A 132 -8.50 -9.90 -11.12
CA LEU A 132 -9.19 -10.39 -12.31
C LEU A 132 -10.71 -10.14 -12.27
N PRO A 133 -11.45 -10.43 -11.19
CA PRO A 133 -12.88 -10.09 -11.11
C PRO A 133 -13.19 -8.59 -11.26
N VAL A 134 -12.26 -7.72 -10.84
CA VAL A 134 -12.38 -6.27 -11.06
C VAL A 134 -12.24 -5.96 -12.55
N LEU A 135 -11.24 -6.53 -13.22
CA LEU A 135 -11.00 -6.33 -14.64
C LEU A 135 -12.14 -6.88 -15.51
N ASP A 136 -12.74 -8.01 -15.13
CA ASP A 136 -13.89 -8.60 -15.83
C ASP A 136 -15.12 -7.68 -15.71
N ARG A 137 -15.40 -7.14 -14.52
CA ARG A 137 -16.44 -6.11 -14.32
C ARG A 137 -16.22 -4.87 -15.19
N ILE A 138 -14.98 -4.41 -15.33
CA ILE A 138 -14.65 -3.26 -16.20
C ILE A 138 -14.90 -3.59 -17.68
N ARG A 139 -14.62 -4.82 -18.10
CA ARG A 139 -14.89 -5.30 -19.47
C ARG A 139 -16.38 -5.58 -19.73
N GLY A 140 -17.18 -5.74 -18.68
CA GLY A 140 -18.60 -6.11 -18.78
C GLY A 140 -18.81 -7.58 -19.14
N VAL A 141 -17.89 -8.46 -18.73
CA VAL A 141 -17.94 -9.92 -18.96
C VAL A 141 -18.12 -10.70 -17.67
#